data_AF-A0ABD5LYC3-F1
#
_entry.id   AF-A0ABD5LYC3-F1
#
_cell.length_a   1.000
_cell.length_b   1.000
_cell.length_c   1.000
_cell.angle_alpha   90.00
_cell.angle_beta   90.00
_cell.angle_gamma   90.00
#
_symmetry.space_group_name_H-M   'P 1'
#
loop_
_entity.id
_entity.type
_entity.pdbx_description
1 polymer ?
#
loop_
_entity_poly.entity_id
_entity_poly.type
_entity_poly.pdbx_seq_one_letter_code
_entity_poly.pdbx_strand_id
1 'polypeptide(L)'
;MFSIKQVKLHHLDEFSSPSLQRQVAKWQAELVGHCQSQALLEQDINILNALLYDAGYVTSEVGKVDLYADDEVLDITLNVGRVQHIVFEAPTDKRYLISQAVPVKKVIF
;
A
#
# COMPACT_ATOMS: atom_id res chain seq x y z
N MET A 1 -19.46 -17.05 -5.89
CA MET A 1 -18.27 -16.88 -6.75
C MET A 1 -18.58 -15.80 -7.75
N PHE A 2 -17.62 -14.93 -8.01
CA PHE A 2 -17.75 -13.81 -8.93
C PHE A 2 -16.49 -13.72 -9.78
N SER A 3 -16.61 -13.24 -11.01
CA SER A 3 -15.44 -12.95 -11.85
C SER A 3 -14.99 -11.52 -11.59
N ILE A 4 -13.68 -11.29 -11.62
CA ILE A 4 -13.11 -9.95 -11.58
C ILE A 4 -12.58 -9.66 -12.98
N LYS A 5 -13.20 -8.71 -13.68
CA LYS A 5 -12.73 -8.24 -14.99
C LYS A 5 -11.76 -7.08 -14.88
N GLN A 6 -11.87 -6.30 -13.81
CA GLN A 6 -11.06 -5.11 -13.61
C GLN A 6 -10.74 -4.91 -12.13
N VAL A 7 -9.50 -4.50 -11.85
CA VAL A 7 -9.07 -4.04 -10.54
C VAL A 7 -8.67 -2.57 -10.64
N LYS A 8 -9.29 -1.71 -9.84
CA LYS A 8 -8.92 -0.30 -9.67
C LYS A 8 -8.19 -0.14 -8.35
N LEU A 9 -6.99 0.42 -8.42
CA LEU A 9 -6.12 0.66 -7.27
C LEU A 9 -5.85 2.15 -7.17
N HIS A 10 -6.43 2.79 -6.16
CA HIS A 10 -6.24 4.23 -5.91
C HIS A 10 -5.00 4.46 -5.05
N HIS A 11 -4.32 5.58 -5.30
CA HIS A 11 -3.10 6.03 -4.61
C HIS A 11 -1.87 5.12 -4.78
N LEU A 12 -1.89 4.18 -5.75
CA LEU A 12 -0.71 3.37 -6.06
C LEU A 12 0.49 4.22 -6.52
N ASP A 13 0.21 5.36 -7.15
CA ASP A 13 1.18 6.33 -7.63
C ASP A 13 1.92 7.09 -6.50
N GLU A 14 1.35 7.13 -5.30
CA GLU A 14 2.04 7.69 -4.12
C GLU A 14 3.21 6.81 -3.66
N PHE A 15 3.22 5.53 -4.05
CA PHE A 15 4.30 4.61 -3.76
C PHE A 15 5.36 4.67 -4.85
N SER A 16 6.48 5.31 -4.54
CA SER A 16 7.60 5.52 -5.47
C SER A 16 8.40 4.26 -5.80
N SER A 17 8.12 3.11 -5.17
CA SER A 17 8.91 1.88 -5.33
C SER A 17 8.62 1.16 -6.66
N PRO A 18 9.60 1.05 -7.58
CA PRO A 18 9.38 0.35 -8.86
C PRO A 18 9.20 -1.17 -8.67
N SER A 19 9.78 -1.74 -7.61
CA SER A 19 9.60 -3.16 -7.30
C SER A 19 8.17 -3.43 -6.84
N LEU A 20 7.58 -2.55 -6.03
CA LEU A 20 6.18 -2.65 -5.62
C LEU A 20 5.25 -2.59 -6.84
N GLN A 21 5.45 -1.63 -7.74
CA GLN A 21 4.61 -1.51 -8.94
C GLN A 21 4.60 -2.79 -9.78
N ARG A 22 5.75 -3.46 -9.94
CA ARG A 22 5.82 -4.75 -10.64
C ARG A 22 5.10 -5.88 -9.90
N GLN A 23 5.26 -5.95 -8.58
CA GLN A 23 4.61 -6.97 -7.76
C GLN A 23 3.09 -6.79 -7.75
N VAL A 24 2.61 -5.55 -7.64
CA VAL A 24 1.18 -5.21 -7.73
C VAL A 24 0.62 -5.53 -9.12
N ALA A 25 1.34 -5.21 -10.20
CA ALA A 25 0.90 -5.57 -11.55
C ALA A 25 0.78 -7.08 -11.74
N LYS A 26 1.71 -7.86 -11.17
CA LYS A 26 1.64 -9.33 -11.19
C LYS A 26 0.44 -9.84 -10.42
N TRP A 27 0.22 -9.33 -9.21
CA TRP A 27 -0.93 -9.64 -8.37
C TRP A 27 -2.27 -9.31 -9.08
N GLN A 28 -2.36 -8.13 -9.73
CA GLN A 28 -3.55 -7.76 -10.52
C GLN A 28 -3.82 -8.75 -11.67
N ALA A 29 -2.76 -9.17 -12.38
CA ALA A 29 -2.89 -10.13 -13.47
C ALA A 29 -3.37 -11.52 -13.00
N GLU A 30 -3.03 -11.92 -11.77
CA GLU A 30 -3.49 -13.18 -11.15
C GLU A 30 -4.94 -13.11 -10.66
N LEU A 31 -5.47 -11.90 -10.41
CA LEU A 31 -6.87 -11.68 -10.02
C LEU A 31 -7.82 -11.54 -11.22
N VAL A 32 -7.39 -10.80 -12.24
CA VAL A 32 -8.23 -10.49 -13.40
C VAL A 32 -8.44 -11.72 -14.27
N GLY A 33 -9.71 -11.99 -14.61
CA GLY A 33 -10.11 -13.14 -15.44
C GLY A 33 -10.29 -14.44 -14.66
N HIS A 34 -10.07 -14.43 -13.34
CA HIS A 34 -10.27 -15.59 -12.48
C HIS A 34 -11.58 -15.47 -11.69
N CYS A 35 -12.25 -16.62 -11.50
CA CYS A 35 -13.43 -16.71 -10.62
C CYS A 35 -12.96 -16.78 -9.16
N GLN A 36 -13.35 -15.78 -8.39
CA GLN A 36 -12.97 -15.65 -7.00
C GLN A 36 -14.11 -16.04 -6.06
N SER A 37 -13.71 -16.57 -4.91
CA SER A 37 -14.58 -16.71 -3.74
C SER A 37 -14.22 -15.61 -2.73
N GLN A 38 -15.12 -15.33 -1.79
CA GLN A 38 -14.84 -14.31 -0.76
C GLN A 38 -13.58 -14.63 0.04
N ALA A 39 -13.38 -15.89 0.43
CA ALA A 39 -12.20 -16.32 1.20
C ALA A 39 -10.88 -16.14 0.40
N LEU A 40 -10.91 -16.38 -0.91
CA LEU A 40 -9.76 -16.15 -1.77
C LEU A 40 -9.48 -14.66 -1.93
N LEU A 41 -10.53 -13.84 -2.07
CA LEU A 41 -10.37 -12.38 -2.16
C LEU A 41 -9.74 -11.80 -0.87
N GLU A 42 -10.16 -12.27 0.30
CA GLU A 42 -9.56 -11.86 1.57
C GLU A 42 -8.07 -12.26 1.63
N GLN A 43 -7.71 -13.44 1.13
CA GLN A 43 -6.32 -13.86 1.01
C GLN A 43 -5.53 -12.99 0.03
N ASP A 44 -6.10 -12.65 -1.12
CA ASP A 44 -5.48 -11.77 -2.12
C ASP A 44 -5.24 -10.36 -1.57
N ILE A 45 -6.18 -9.83 -0.77
CA ILE A 45 -6.01 -8.54 -0.07
C ILE A 45 -4.87 -8.62 0.95
N ASN A 46 -4.76 -9.72 1.69
CA ASN A 46 -3.65 -9.92 2.64
C ASN A 46 -2.29 -10.00 1.94
N ILE A 47 -2.23 -10.59 0.73
CA ILE A 47 -1.02 -10.59 -0.10
C ILE A 47 -0.66 -9.15 -0.46
N LEU A 48 -1.62 -8.32 -0.89
CA LEU A 48 -1.37 -6.92 -1.22
C LEU A 48 -0.80 -6.13 -0.03
N ASN A 49 -1.30 -6.35 1.19
CA ASN A 49 -0.71 -5.79 2.42
C ASN A 49 0.72 -6.28 2.66
N ALA A 50 1.00 -7.57 2.45
CA ALA A 50 2.35 -8.11 2.58
C ALA A 50 3.33 -7.50 1.55
N LEU A 51 2.87 -7.22 0.33
CA LEU A 51 3.67 -6.54 -0.69
C LEU A 51 4.07 -5.11 -0.27
N LEU A 52 3.14 -4.36 0.34
CA LEU A 52 3.42 -3.03 0.89
C LEU A 52 4.49 -3.11 1.99
N TYR A 53 4.35 -4.09 2.89
CA TYR A 53 5.27 -4.31 3.99
C TYR A 53 6.68 -4.67 3.50
N ASP A 54 6.80 -5.62 2.56
CA ASP A 54 8.08 -6.05 1.97
C ASP A 54 8.78 -4.92 1.22
N ALA A 55 8.01 -4.03 0.59
CA ALA A 55 8.53 -2.82 -0.06
C ALA A 55 8.95 -1.71 0.93
N GLY A 56 8.76 -1.89 2.24
CA GLY A 56 9.16 -0.95 3.29
C GLY A 56 8.08 0.05 3.72
N TYR A 57 6.86 -0.07 3.18
CA TYR A 57 5.73 0.81 3.53
C TYR A 57 4.95 0.27 4.74
N VAL A 58 5.65 0.03 5.85
CA VAL A 58 5.13 -0.67 7.04
C VAL A 58 3.97 0.03 7.76
N THR A 59 3.76 1.32 7.51
CA THR A 59 2.65 2.12 8.05
C THR A 59 1.52 2.35 7.05
N SER A 60 1.64 1.80 5.85
CA SER A 60 0.61 1.84 4.81
C SER A 60 -0.18 0.54 4.81
N GLU A 61 -1.45 0.60 4.40
CA GLU A 61 -2.35 -0.55 4.42
C GLU A 61 -3.38 -0.45 3.29
N VAL A 62 -3.98 -1.59 2.96
CA VAL A 62 -5.21 -1.63 2.18
C VAL A 62 -6.34 -1.05 3.03
N GLY A 63 -6.93 0.05 2.57
CA GLY A 63 -8.04 0.72 3.22
C GLY A 63 -9.38 0.16 2.77
N LYS A 64 -10.11 0.96 1.99
CA LYS A 64 -11.43 0.59 1.50
C LYS A 64 -11.34 -0.42 0.37
N VAL A 65 -12.14 -1.48 0.45
CA VAL A 65 -12.31 -2.47 -0.62
C VAL A 65 -13.80 -2.56 -0.96
N ASP A 66 -14.16 -2.15 -2.16
CA ASP A 66 -15.52 -2.27 -2.70
C ASP A 66 -15.53 -3.27 -3.86
N LEU A 67 -16.45 -4.23 -3.80
CA LEU A 67 -16.69 -5.16 -4.89
C LEU A 67 -18.00 -4.80 -5.59
N TYR A 68 -17.89 -4.27 -6.81
CA TYR A 68 -19.03 -4.00 -7.68
C TYR A 68 -19.32 -5.25 -8.52
N ALA A 69 -20.11 -6.17 -7.97
CA ALA A 69 -20.39 -7.46 -8.58
C ALA A 69 -21.09 -7.34 -9.95
N ASP A 70 -21.98 -6.36 -10.13
CA ASP A 70 -22.70 -6.13 -11.38
C ASP A 70 -21.75 -5.69 -12.52
N ASP A 71 -20.72 -4.93 -12.19
CA ASP A 71 -19.70 -4.44 -13.13
C ASP A 71 -18.43 -5.33 -13.14
N GLU A 72 -18.39 -6.37 -12.31
CA GLU A 72 -17.24 -7.26 -12.10
C GLU A 72 -15.93 -6.49 -11.80
N VAL A 73 -16.05 -5.38 -11.05
CA VAL A 73 -14.94 -4.48 -10.71
C VAL A 73 -14.62 -4.58 -9.22
N LEU A 74 -13.35 -4.82 -8.93
CA LEU A 74 -12.77 -4.68 -7.60
C LEU A 74 -12.11 -3.31 -7.47
N ASP A 75 -12.64 -2.47 -6.57
CA ASP A 75 -12.13 -1.13 -6.32
C ASP A 75 -11.46 -1.08 -4.94
N ILE A 76 -10.17 -0.74 -4.91
CA ILE A 76 -9.35 -0.74 -3.70
C ILE A 76 -8.69 0.62 -3.53
N THR A 77 -8.83 1.19 -2.34
CA THR A 77 -8.11 2.39 -1.91
C THR A 77 -6.96 2.02 -1.00
N LEU A 78 -5.74 2.43 -1.34
CA LEU A 78 -4.57 2.28 -0.48
C LEU A 78 -4.45 3.48 0.46
N ASN A 79 -4.27 3.21 1.75
CA ASN A 79 -3.97 4.22 2.77
C ASN A 79 -2.46 4.41 2.87
N VAL A 80 -1.99 5.59 2.50
CA VAL A 80 -0.55 5.91 2.49
C VAL A 80 -0.12 6.43 3.86
N GLY A 81 0.70 5.63 4.55
CA GLY A 81 1.31 6.02 5.80
C GLY A 81 2.36 7.12 5.59
N ARG A 82 2.22 8.24 6.31
CA ARG A 82 3.17 9.35 6.27
C ARG A 82 3.67 9.68 7.67
N VAL A 83 4.99 9.84 7.80
CA VAL A 83 5.59 10.31 9.05
C VAL A 83 5.24 11.78 9.24
N GLN A 84 4.58 12.14 10.35
CA GLN A 84 4.25 13.53 10.67
C GLN A 84 5.31 14.19 11.54
N HIS A 85 5.81 13.51 12.55
CA HIS A 85 6.82 14.05 13.46
C HIS A 85 7.78 12.96 13.91
N ILE A 86 9.03 13.35 14.16
CA ILE A 86 10.03 12.49 14.80
C ILE A 86 10.24 13.04 16.21
N VAL A 87 9.81 12.29 17.23
CA VAL A 87 9.93 12.66 18.63
C VAL A 87 11.12 11.93 19.25
N PHE A 88 11.89 12.64 20.07
CA PHE A 88 13.05 12.10 20.78
C PHE A 88 12.80 12.19 22.28
N GLU A 89 13.01 11.09 22.99
CA GLU A 89 12.87 11.04 24.46
C GLU A 89 13.93 11.87 25.18
N ALA A 90 15.16 11.95 24.62
CA ALA A 90 16.24 12.75 25.18
C ALA A 90 16.41 14.07 24.40
N PRO A 91 16.38 15.24 25.08
CA PRO A 91 16.65 16.51 24.44
C PRO A 91 18.10 16.53 23.93
N THR A 92 18.29 16.84 22.65
CA THR A 92 19.60 17.02 22.02
C THR A 92 19.64 18.29 21.19
N ASP A 93 20.71 19.07 21.36
CA ASP A 93 20.96 20.28 20.58
C ASP A 93 21.47 19.97 19.16
N LYS A 94 21.80 18.70 18.88
CA LYS A 94 22.37 18.25 17.61
C LYS A 94 21.32 17.79 16.60
N ARG A 95 20.20 18.53 16.50
CA ARG A 95 19.09 18.17 15.59
C ARG A 95 19.51 18.05 14.12
N TYR A 96 20.58 18.75 13.71
CA TYR A 96 21.13 18.67 12.36
C TYR A 96 21.70 17.27 12.01
N LEU A 97 22.21 16.50 12.99
CA LEU A 97 22.66 15.12 12.77
C LEU A 97 21.50 14.20 12.40
N ILE A 98 20.28 14.53 12.85
CA ILE A 98 19.07 13.76 12.54
C ILE A 98 18.76 13.85 11.05
N SER A 99 18.82 15.05 10.46
CA SER A 99 18.60 15.22 9.02
C SER A 99 19.66 14.54 8.15
N GLN A 100 20.81 14.20 8.73
CA GLN A 100 21.87 13.46 8.04
C GLN A 100 21.70 11.94 8.20
N ALA A 101 21.22 11.48 9.36
CA ALA A 101 21.04 10.06 9.66
C ALA A 101 19.70 9.50 9.18
N VAL A 102 18.66 10.35 9.09
CA VAL A 102 17.30 9.98 8.68
C VAL A 102 17.00 10.69 7.36
N PRO A 103 17.18 10.01 6.21
CA PRO A 103 16.99 10.60 4.88
C PRO A 103 15.50 10.69 4.51
N VAL A 104 14.67 11.17 5.45
CA VAL A 104 13.24 11.43 5.22
C VAL A 104 13.12 12.90 4.84
N LYS A 105 12.35 13.19 3.78
CA LYS A 105 12.14 14.57 3.29
C LYS A 105 11.57 15.38 4.45
N LYS A 106 12.33 16.38 4.90
CA LYS A 106 12.14 17.21 6.09
C LYS A 106 10.65 17.41 6.42
N VAL A 107 10.17 16.76 7.48
CA VAL A 107 8.88 17.13 8.08
C VAL A 107 9.21 18.20 9.10
N ILE A 108 8.59 19.37 8.92
CA ILE A 108 8.91 20.59 9.65
C ILE A 108 8.67 20.33 11.15
N PHE A 109 9.69 20.65 11.96
CA PHE A 109 9.69 20.53 13.42
C PHE A 109 8.76 21.55 14.07
#